data_AF-A0A2N3C2F7-F1
#
_entry.id   AF-A0A2N3C2F7-F1
#
_cell.length_a   1.000
_cell.length_b   1.000
_cell.length_c   1.000
_cell.angle_alpha   90.00
_cell.angle_beta   90.00
_cell.angle_gamma   90.00
#
_symmetry.space_group_name_H-M   'P 1'
#
loop_
_entity.id
_entity.type
_entity.pdbx_description
1 polymer ?
#
loop_
_entity_poly.entity_id
_entity_poly.type
_entity_poly.pdbx_seq_one_letter_code
_entity_poly.pdbx_strand_id
1 'polypeptide(L)'
;MNFNNHKDLVAYLIDRKINELSYGGLDGLEEYFSDRLGIEMFASDQQRTLLKVFFELRNINVHSGGIVNDLFLRRVGQVDGFQFVRGECFHVDMDELEELAGNAIHIALEVDRSTANKFKLKRKAHNIWAGSRL
;
A
#
# COMPACT_ATOMS: atom_id res chain seq x y z
N MET A 1 2.40 -29.42 -7.29
CA MET A 1 1.08 -28.82 -7.05
C MET A 1 0.09 -29.43 -8.03
N ASN A 2 -1.02 -29.98 -7.57
CA ASN A 2 -2.09 -30.50 -8.43
C ASN A 2 -3.24 -29.49 -8.43
N PHE A 3 -3.56 -28.93 -9.59
CA PHE A 3 -4.74 -28.08 -9.78
C PHE A 3 -5.88 -28.96 -10.25
N ASN A 4 -6.82 -29.26 -9.36
CA ASN A 4 -7.90 -30.21 -9.65
C ASN A 4 -9.05 -29.57 -10.44
N ASN A 5 -9.13 -28.24 -10.49
CA ASN A 5 -10.09 -27.49 -11.33
C ASN A 5 -9.59 -26.06 -11.65
N HIS A 6 -10.25 -25.40 -12.62
CA HIS A 6 -9.92 -24.04 -13.07
C HIS A 6 -9.97 -22.98 -11.95
N LYS A 7 -10.86 -23.14 -10.95
CA LYS A 7 -10.98 -22.18 -9.84
C LYS A 7 -9.74 -22.21 -8.95
N ASP A 8 -9.20 -23.39 -8.67
CA ASP A 8 -7.99 -23.55 -7.86
C ASP A 8 -6.79 -22.86 -8.53
N LEU A 9 -6.70 -22.96 -9.86
CA LEU A 9 -5.69 -22.26 -10.63
C LEU A 9 -5.86 -20.73 -10.56
N VAL A 10 -7.10 -20.24 -10.71
CA VAL A 10 -7.39 -18.80 -10.62
C VAL A 10 -7.06 -18.26 -9.23
N ALA A 11 -7.47 -18.94 -8.16
CA ALA A 11 -7.16 -18.56 -6.78
C ALA A 11 -5.65 -18.50 -6.55
N TYR A 12 -4.92 -19.52 -7.00
CA TYR A 12 -3.46 -19.54 -6.91
C TYR A 12 -2.80 -18.35 -7.63
N LEU A 13 -3.28 -18.01 -8.84
CA LEU A 13 -2.75 -16.87 -9.59
C LEU A 13 -3.04 -15.53 -8.90
N ILE A 14 -4.23 -15.39 -8.30
CA ILE A 14 -4.60 -14.22 -7.50
C ILE A 14 -3.68 -14.09 -6.29
N ASP A 15 -3.54 -15.16 -5.50
CA ASP A 15 -2.68 -15.17 -4.32
C ASP A 15 -1.22 -14.86 -4.68
N ARG A 16 -0.72 -15.44 -5.77
CA ARG A 16 0.63 -15.16 -6.26
C ARG A 16 0.82 -13.69 -6.58
N LYS A 17 -0.16 -13.07 -7.27
CA LYS A 17 -0.06 -11.65 -7.65
C LYS A 17 -0.20 -10.73 -6.45
N ILE A 18 -1.09 -11.03 -5.51
CA ILE A 18 -1.23 -10.28 -4.25
C ILE A 18 0.10 -10.30 -3.48
N ASN A 19 0.72 -11.48 -3.35
CA ASN A 19 2.01 -11.59 -2.69
C ASN A 19 3.09 -10.77 -3.42
N GLU A 20 3.23 -10.96 -4.74
CA GLU A 20 4.18 -10.21 -5.56
C GLU A 20 4.06 -8.68 -5.36
N LEU A 21 2.84 -8.14 -5.41
CA LEU A 21 2.58 -6.72 -5.21
C LEU A 21 2.82 -6.25 -3.77
N SER A 22 2.49 -7.08 -2.78
CA SER A 22 2.68 -6.75 -1.36
C SER A 22 4.15 -6.64 -0.97
N TYR A 23 5.04 -7.37 -1.67
CA TYR A 23 6.48 -7.34 -1.43
C TYR A 23 7.26 -6.44 -2.41
N GLY A 24 6.66 -6.03 -3.53
CA GLY A 24 7.29 -5.21 -4.58
C GLY A 24 7.53 -3.74 -4.22
N GLY A 25 7.08 -3.28 -3.05
CA GLY A 25 7.17 -1.88 -2.64
C GLY A 25 6.17 -0.97 -3.36
N LEU A 26 6.20 0.32 -3.03
CA LEU A 26 5.21 1.27 -3.54
C LEU A 26 5.33 1.51 -5.05
N ASP A 27 6.55 1.64 -5.57
CA ASP A 27 6.78 1.91 -6.99
C ASP A 27 6.27 0.76 -7.87
N GLY A 28 6.47 -0.50 -7.45
CA GLY A 28 5.93 -1.67 -8.18
C GLY A 28 4.41 -1.78 -8.12
N LEU A 29 3.80 -1.29 -7.04
CA LEU A 29 2.34 -1.19 -6.94
C LEU A 29 1.82 -0.13 -7.91
N GLU A 30 2.45 1.05 -7.94
CA GLU A 30 2.12 2.15 -8.85
C GLU A 30 2.27 1.76 -10.33
N GLU A 31 3.38 1.12 -10.70
CA GLU A 31 3.62 0.58 -12.05
C GLU A 31 2.53 -0.44 -12.42
N TYR A 32 2.15 -1.33 -11.51
CA TYR A 32 1.09 -2.30 -11.80
C TYR A 32 -0.26 -1.62 -12.08
N PHE A 33 -0.67 -0.67 -11.25
CA PHE A 33 -1.93 0.03 -11.45
C PHE A 33 -1.94 0.87 -12.73
N SER A 34 -0.85 1.59 -13.01
CA SER A 34 -0.74 2.40 -14.23
C SER A 34 -0.59 1.54 -15.49
N ASP A 35 0.43 0.70 -15.58
CA ASP A 35 0.77 0.01 -16.84
C ASP A 35 -0.14 -1.18 -17.13
N ARG A 36 -0.59 -1.91 -16.10
CA ARG A 36 -1.44 -3.10 -16.30
C ARG A 36 -2.92 -2.77 -16.21
N LEU A 37 -3.30 -1.93 -15.25
CA LEU A 37 -4.70 -1.63 -15.03
C LEU A 37 -5.12 -0.30 -15.65
N GLY A 38 -4.21 0.58 -16.10
CA GLY A 38 -4.52 1.92 -16.61
C GLY A 38 -5.31 2.75 -15.59
N ILE A 39 -4.90 2.70 -14.33
CA ILE A 39 -5.50 3.39 -13.18
C ILE A 39 -4.39 4.19 -12.49
N GLU A 40 -4.61 5.47 -12.29
CA GLU A 40 -3.74 6.30 -11.46
C GLU A 40 -4.06 6.07 -9.98
N MET A 41 -3.04 5.78 -9.18
CA MET A 41 -3.22 5.51 -7.75
C MET A 41 -3.33 6.77 -6.90
N PHE A 42 -2.70 7.86 -7.34
CA PHE A 42 -2.52 9.06 -6.53
C PHE A 42 -3.16 10.24 -7.24
N ALA A 43 -3.92 11.06 -6.49
CA ALA A 43 -4.46 12.31 -7.02
C ALA A 43 -3.44 13.47 -6.95
N SER A 44 -2.33 13.29 -6.23
CA SER A 44 -1.27 14.29 -6.10
C SER A 44 0.05 13.66 -5.65
N ASP A 45 1.16 14.37 -5.90
CA ASP A 45 2.48 13.99 -5.42
C ASP A 45 2.56 13.94 -3.89
N GLN A 46 1.77 14.76 -3.18
CA GLN A 46 1.71 14.73 -1.71
C GLN A 46 1.15 13.40 -1.20
N GLN A 47 0.04 12.91 -1.79
CA GLN A 47 -0.54 11.62 -1.42
C GLN A 47 0.45 10.47 -1.64
N ARG A 48 1.15 10.50 -2.78
CA ARG A 48 2.21 9.55 -3.11
C ARG A 48 3.33 9.59 -2.07
N THR A 49 3.79 10.79 -1.73
CA THR A 49 4.89 11.03 -0.79
C THR A 49 4.55 10.55 0.61
N LEU A 50 3.37 10.90 1.13
CA LEU A 50 2.90 10.44 2.44
C LEU A 50 2.76 8.92 2.50
N LEU A 51 2.23 8.29 1.44
CA LEU A 51 2.15 6.82 1.43
C LEU A 51 3.53 6.18 1.38
N LYS A 52 4.50 6.79 0.67
CA LYS A 52 5.89 6.34 0.64
C LYS A 52 6.54 6.43 2.02
N VAL A 53 6.35 7.54 2.74
CA VAL A 53 6.78 7.70 4.13
C VAL A 53 6.19 6.57 4.98
N PHE A 54 4.88 6.34 4.88
CA PHE A 54 4.21 5.31 5.68
C PHE A 54 4.76 3.90 5.41
N PHE A 55 4.97 3.53 4.14
CA PHE A 55 5.57 2.25 3.76
C PHE A 55 6.98 2.07 4.32
N GLU A 56 7.84 3.09 4.18
CA GLU A 56 9.23 2.99 4.65
C GLU A 56 9.33 3.04 6.18
N LEU A 57 8.45 3.78 6.87
CA LEU A 57 8.34 3.74 8.33
C LEU A 57 7.96 2.35 8.82
N ARG A 58 6.96 1.72 8.19
CA ARG A 58 6.61 0.32 8.48
C ARG A 58 7.80 -0.62 8.24
N ASN A 59 8.61 -0.39 7.21
CA ASN A 59 9.80 -1.20 6.92
C ASN A 59 10.86 -1.09 8.01
N ILE A 60 11.24 0.13 8.43
CA ILE A 60 12.25 0.29 9.49
C ILE A 60 11.73 -0.18 10.85
N ASN A 61 10.43 -0.06 11.13
CA ASN A 61 9.82 -0.61 12.35
C ASN A 61 9.95 -2.13 12.42
N VAL A 62 9.69 -2.83 11.32
CA VAL A 62 9.79 -4.31 11.27
C VAL A 62 11.22 -4.81 11.20
N HIS A 63 12.09 -4.14 10.43
CA HIS A 63 13.41 -4.69 10.06
C HIS A 63 14.60 -4.02 10.76
N SER A 64 14.42 -2.85 11.36
CA SER A 64 15.50 -2.06 11.96
C SER A 64 15.13 -1.48 13.33
N GLY A 65 14.05 -1.97 13.95
CA GLY A 65 13.59 -1.50 15.27
C GLY A 65 13.21 -0.02 15.30
N GLY A 66 12.80 0.54 14.15
CA GLY A 66 12.48 1.97 14.00
C GLY A 66 13.68 2.86 13.71
N ILE A 67 14.90 2.31 13.60
CA ILE A 67 16.12 3.09 13.36
C ILE A 67 16.18 3.55 11.89
N VAL A 68 16.30 4.86 11.71
CA VAL A 68 16.48 5.51 10.41
C VAL A 68 17.87 5.18 9.85
N ASN A 69 17.91 4.53 8.69
CA ASN A 69 19.15 4.13 8.02
C ASN A 69 19.32 4.80 6.65
N ASP A 70 20.48 4.59 6.01
CA ASP A 70 20.78 5.19 4.70
C ASP A 70 19.81 4.76 3.60
N LEU A 71 19.29 3.54 3.67
CA LEU A 71 18.33 3.03 2.69
C LEU A 71 16.99 3.77 2.83
N PHE A 72 16.51 3.96 4.06
CA PHE A 72 15.31 4.73 4.35
C PHE A 72 15.44 6.17 3.85
N LEU A 73 16.52 6.87 4.22
CA LEU A 73 16.73 8.27 3.82
C LEU A 73 16.83 8.44 2.30
N ARG A 74 17.51 7.50 1.62
CA ARG A 74 17.59 7.51 0.15
C ARG A 74 16.23 7.29 -0.51
N ARG A 75 15.37 6.45 0.07
CA ARG A 75 14.05 6.19 -0.48
C ARG A 75 13.10 7.34 -0.20
N VAL A 76 12.98 7.75 1.05
CA VAL A 76 12.00 8.78 1.46
C VAL A 76 12.41 10.17 0.98
N GLY A 77 13.69 10.53 1.10
CA GLY A 77 14.16 11.89 0.83
C GLY A 77 13.72 12.88 1.90
N GLN A 78 13.70 14.16 1.56
CA GLN A 78 13.16 15.22 2.41
C GLN A 78 11.66 15.34 2.17
N VAL A 79 10.88 15.40 3.25
CA VAL A 79 9.42 15.53 3.21
C VAL A 79 9.02 16.56 4.25
N ASP A 80 8.20 17.53 3.85
CA ASP A 80 7.69 18.55 4.75
C ASP A 80 6.88 17.91 5.89
N GLY A 81 7.05 18.42 7.11
CA GLY A 81 6.41 17.87 8.30
C GLY A 81 7.16 16.72 8.98
N PHE A 82 8.13 16.08 8.31
CA PHE A 82 8.88 14.96 8.89
C PHE A 82 10.37 15.27 9.03
N GLN A 83 10.95 14.97 10.20
CA GLN A 83 12.38 15.11 10.44
C GLN A 83 13.02 13.75 10.75
N PHE A 84 13.78 13.24 9.79
CA PHE A 84 14.47 11.95 9.91
C PHE A 84 15.95 12.16 10.22
N VAL A 85 16.43 11.60 11.33
CA VAL A 85 17.84 11.68 11.74
C VAL A 85 18.49 10.31 11.62
N ARG A 86 19.56 10.21 10.81
CA ARG A 86 20.29 8.97 10.58
C ARG A 86 20.80 8.37 11.91
N GLY A 87 20.52 7.10 12.13
CA GLY A 87 20.94 6.35 13.31
C GLY A 87 20.04 6.53 14.53
N GLU A 88 19.05 7.42 14.46
CA GLU A 88 18.06 7.60 15.52
C GLU A 88 16.79 6.80 15.24
N CYS A 89 16.07 6.47 16.31
CA CYS A 89 14.76 5.86 16.19
C CYS A 89 13.75 6.96 15.86
N PHE A 90 12.99 6.79 14.79
CA PHE A 90 11.88 7.70 14.49
C PHE A 90 10.63 7.24 15.25
N HIS A 91 10.12 8.10 16.13
CA HIS A 91 8.88 7.86 16.86
C HIS A 91 7.74 8.55 16.14
N VAL A 92 6.83 7.76 15.57
CA VAL A 92 5.60 8.27 14.96
C VAL A 92 4.63 8.66 16.06
N ASP A 93 4.29 9.94 16.16
CA ASP A 93 3.27 10.39 17.10
C ASP A 93 1.85 10.11 16.58
N MET A 94 0.83 10.42 17.39
CA MET A 94 -0.55 10.13 17.02
C MET A 94 -1.07 10.98 15.85
N ASP A 95 -0.60 12.23 15.72
CA ASP A 95 -1.03 13.15 14.67
C ASP A 95 -0.41 12.71 13.33
N GLU A 96 0.88 12.37 13.34
CA GLU A 96 1.58 11.79 12.18
C GLU A 96 0.96 10.45 11.76
N LEU A 97 0.61 9.59 12.73
CA LEU A 97 -0.05 8.31 12.44
C LEU A 97 -1.43 8.53 11.81
N GLU A 98 -2.22 9.47 12.33
CA GLU A 98 -3.52 9.82 11.77
C GLU A 98 -3.40 10.32 10.33
N GLU A 99 -2.45 11.22 10.05
CA GLU A 99 -2.20 11.74 8.71
C GLU A 99 -1.81 10.63 7.73
N LEU A 100 -0.81 9.82 8.09
CA LEU A 100 -0.29 8.76 7.25
C LEU A 100 -1.33 7.67 6.98
N ALA A 101 -2.04 7.23 8.03
CA ALA A 101 -3.08 6.21 7.90
C ALA A 101 -4.31 6.74 7.15
N GLY A 102 -4.71 7.99 7.41
CA GLY A 102 -5.80 8.67 6.72
C GLY A 102 -5.53 8.76 5.22
N ASN A 103 -4.32 9.16 4.83
CA ASN A 103 -3.88 9.17 3.44
C ASN A 103 -3.93 7.78 2.80
N ALA A 104 -3.43 6.75 3.48
CA ALA A 104 -3.45 5.37 2.97
C ALA A 104 -4.87 4.84 2.75
N ILE A 105 -5.78 5.11 3.71
CA ILE A 105 -7.20 4.73 3.60
C ILE A 105 -7.85 5.46 2.43
N HIS A 106 -7.61 6.76 2.28
CA HIS A 106 -8.17 7.55 1.20
C HIS A 106 -7.73 7.00 -0.17
N ILE A 107 -6.45 6.70 -0.34
CA ILE A 107 -5.89 6.09 -1.57
C ILE A 107 -6.55 4.74 -1.84
N ALA A 108 -6.67 3.87 -0.83
CA ALA A 108 -7.30 2.56 -1.00
C ALA A 108 -8.77 2.67 -1.45
N LEU A 109 -9.52 3.62 -0.88
CA LEU A 109 -10.92 3.86 -1.24
C LEU A 109 -11.08 4.38 -2.68
N GLU A 110 -10.17 5.23 -3.13
CA GLU A 110 -10.19 5.77 -4.48
C GLU A 110 -9.74 4.73 -5.52
N VAL A 111 -8.71 3.95 -5.22
CA VAL A 111 -8.28 2.82 -6.05
C VAL A 111 -9.39 1.78 -6.18
N ASP A 112 -10.10 1.43 -5.12
CA ASP A 112 -11.25 0.52 -5.17
C ASP A 112 -12.37 1.11 -6.05
N ARG A 113 -12.64 2.41 -5.92
CA ARG A 113 -13.65 3.12 -6.73
C ARG A 113 -13.28 3.13 -8.21
N SER A 114 -12.06 3.55 -8.56
CA SER A 114 -11.60 3.67 -9.94
C SER A 114 -11.52 2.29 -10.62
N THR A 115 -11.04 1.27 -9.88
CA THR A 115 -11.03 -0.13 -10.33
C THR A 115 -12.45 -0.63 -10.60
N ALA A 116 -13.36 -0.44 -9.65
CA ALA A 116 -14.74 -0.87 -9.82
C ALA A 116 -15.43 -0.17 -11.00
N ASN A 117 -15.18 1.12 -11.19
CA ASN A 117 -15.71 1.87 -12.33
C ASN A 117 -15.16 1.33 -13.66
N LYS A 118 -13.84 1.13 -13.75
CA LYS A 118 -13.17 0.64 -14.97
C LYS A 118 -13.67 -0.74 -15.39
N PHE A 119 -13.80 -1.64 -14.43
CA PHE A 119 -14.18 -3.03 -14.68
C PHE A 119 -15.68 -3.30 -14.48
N LYS A 120 -16.49 -2.25 -14.24
CA LYS A 120 -17.94 -2.34 -14.00
C LYS A 120 -18.32 -3.31 -12.88
N LEU A 121 -17.53 -3.33 -11.80
CA LEU A 121 -17.70 -4.22 -10.67
C LEU A 121 -18.70 -3.64 -9.67
N LYS A 122 -19.49 -4.51 -9.03
CA LYS A 122 -20.32 -4.13 -7.89
C LYS A 122 -19.46 -4.04 -6.65
N ARG A 123 -19.38 -2.86 -6.05
CA ARG A 123 -18.68 -2.63 -4.78
C ARG A 123 -19.54 -3.15 -3.63
N LYS A 124 -18.90 -3.75 -2.63
CA LYS A 124 -19.53 -4.01 -1.32
C LYS A 124 -19.38 -2.76 -0.46
N ALA A 125 -20.34 -2.51 0.42
CA ALA A 125 -20.21 -1.43 1.39
C ALA A 125 -19.10 -1.78 2.40
N HIS A 126 -18.21 -0.82 2.71
CA HIS A 126 -17.02 -1.03 3.54
C HIS A 126 -17.32 -1.51 4.98
N ASN A 127 -18.57 -1.36 5.43
CA ASN A 127 -19.09 -1.77 6.74
C ASN A 127 -19.70 -3.18 6.78
N ILE A 128 -19.70 -3.94 5.68
CA ILE A 128 -20.22 -5.32 5.63
C ILE A 128 -19.05 -6.30 5.61
N TRP A 129 -18.36 -6.43 6.74
CA TRP A 129 -17.40 -7.52 7.00
C TRP A 129 -17.96 -8.50 8.03
N ALA A 130 -19.17 -9.02 7.79
CA ALA A 130 -19.66 -10.24 8.40
C ALA A 130 -20.79 -10.83 7.55
N GLY A 131 -20.56 -12.01 6.98
CA GLY A 131 -21.61 -12.77 6.32
C GLY A 131 -21.11 -13.67 5.21
N SER A 132 -20.21 -14.62 5.52
CA SER A 132 -20.14 -16.00 4.99
C SER A 132 -18.76 -16.62 5.24
N ARG A 133 -18.57 -17.16 6.45
CA ARG A 133 -17.88 -18.45 6.60
C ARG A 133 -19.01 -19.46 6.80
N LEU A 134 -19.31 -20.22 5.75
CA LEU A 134 -19.95 -21.54 5.88
C LEU A 134 -18.82 -22.55 6.10
#